data_AF-A0A497N7V2-F1
#
_entry.id   AF-A0A497N7V2-F1
#
_cell.length_a   1.000
_cell.length_b   1.000
_cell.length_c   1.000
_cell.angle_alpha   90.00
_cell.angle_beta   90.00
_cell.angle_gamma   90.00
#
_symmetry.space_group_name_H-M   'P 1'
#
loop_
_entity.id
_entity.type
_entity.pdbx_description
1 polymer ?
#
loop_
_entity_poly.entity_id
_entity_poly.type
_entity_poly.pdbx_seq_one_letter_code
_entity_poly.pdbx_strand_id
1 'polypeptide(L)'
;MDMYLQKSTKTALQKAPCNDPVHVVYQFFTHREHKRNQEILHCLKRHVGNPMISRIHLINERLFSPSELGIESDKIIQTNIQRRAEYRDIFEYVDEAGLRGYIVMCNADIFMDSTLANLFQSGIHVNKVAYAQLRFEYTSQTLGKCLLHGDDKTRRGRCDSQDTWVYHSNFNPSRQQRKAFNFQFGRLGCDNKIAYLLAVIGFDVRNEPYLIKTYHAHDAPA
;
A
#
# COMPACT_ATOMS: atom_id res chain seq x y z
N MET A 1 -8.32 8.00 -29.80
CA MET A 1 -8.63 7.18 -28.62
C MET A 1 -8.62 8.14 -27.45
N ASP A 2 -9.79 8.48 -26.93
CA ASP A 2 -9.87 9.46 -25.83
C ASP A 2 -9.30 8.85 -24.55
N MET A 3 -8.39 9.58 -23.92
CA MET A 3 -7.76 9.17 -22.68
C MET A 3 -8.78 9.27 -21.53
N TYR A 4 -9.09 8.15 -20.88
CA TYR A 4 -9.90 8.15 -19.66
C TYR A 4 -9.13 8.87 -18.55
N LEU A 5 -9.65 10.00 -18.07
CA LEU A 5 -9.06 10.80 -17.02
C LEU A 5 -10.04 10.94 -15.85
N GLN A 6 -9.72 10.31 -14.72
CA GLN A 6 -10.46 10.47 -13.47
C GLN A 6 -9.73 11.44 -12.55
N LYS A 7 -10.43 12.47 -12.06
CA LYS A 7 -9.89 13.40 -11.07
C LYS A 7 -10.34 12.97 -9.68
N SER A 8 -9.40 12.90 -8.74
CA SER A 8 -9.72 12.52 -7.36
C SER A 8 -10.55 13.59 -6.65
N THR A 9 -11.58 13.16 -5.95
CA THR A 9 -12.31 14.01 -5.00
C THR A 9 -11.57 14.04 -3.67
N LYS A 10 -11.60 15.19 -2.98
CA LYS A 10 -11.01 15.31 -1.64
C LYS A 10 -11.83 14.56 -0.61
N THR A 11 -11.17 13.85 0.30
CA THR A 11 -11.84 13.23 1.44
C THR A 11 -12.15 14.26 2.51
N ALA A 12 -13.42 14.32 2.89
CA ALA A 12 -13.86 15.05 4.07
C ALA A 12 -13.67 14.18 5.31
N LEU A 13 -12.80 14.60 6.22
CA LEU A 13 -12.59 13.89 7.48
C LEU A 13 -13.84 13.96 8.37
N GLN A 14 -14.23 12.81 8.91
CA GLN A 14 -15.36 12.62 9.79
C GLN A 14 -14.98 12.95 11.24
N LYS A 15 -15.95 13.50 11.99
CA LYS A 15 -15.75 13.85 13.41
C LYS A 15 -15.60 12.62 14.31
N ALA A 16 -16.34 11.55 14.01
CA ALA A 16 -16.28 10.30 14.77
C ALA A 16 -15.26 9.36 14.10
N PRO A 17 -14.19 8.94 14.80
CA PRO A 17 -13.22 8.01 14.24
C PRO A 17 -13.75 6.57 14.27
N CYS A 18 -13.38 5.77 13.26
CA CYS A 18 -13.43 4.32 13.29
C CYS A 18 -12.03 3.79 13.61
N ASN A 19 -11.86 3.16 14.77
CA ASN A 19 -10.55 2.65 15.23
C ASN A 19 -10.34 1.18 14.84
N ASP A 20 -10.93 0.75 13.74
CA ASP A 20 -10.69 -0.59 13.19
C ASP A 20 -9.19 -0.76 12.88
N PRO A 21 -8.66 -1.99 13.00
CA PRO A 21 -7.22 -2.23 12.88
C PRO A 21 -6.72 -1.96 11.45
N VAL A 22 -5.44 -1.60 11.34
CA VAL A 22 -4.78 -1.38 10.05
C VAL A 22 -3.86 -2.56 9.75
N HIS A 23 -4.13 -3.24 8.64
CA HIS A 23 -3.36 -4.36 8.14
C HIS A 23 -2.56 -3.93 6.91
N VAL A 24 -1.25 -4.11 6.95
CA VAL A 24 -0.38 -3.85 5.79
C VAL A 24 -0.08 -5.18 5.11
N VAL A 25 -0.35 -5.29 3.81
CA VAL A 25 -0.24 -6.53 3.04
C VAL A 25 0.65 -6.32 1.82
N TYR A 26 1.72 -7.08 1.70
CA TYR A 26 2.62 -7.00 0.55
C TYR A 26 3.47 -8.26 0.40
N GLN A 27 4.21 -8.35 -0.70
CA GLN A 27 5.20 -9.41 -0.91
C GLN A 27 6.60 -8.90 -0.55
N PHE A 28 7.25 -9.54 0.42
CA PHE A 28 8.65 -9.28 0.77
C PHE A 28 9.59 -10.08 -0.13
N PHE A 29 10.78 -9.54 -0.39
CA PHE A 29 11.85 -10.23 -1.10
C PHE A 29 13.22 -9.70 -0.69
N THR A 30 14.25 -10.54 -0.84
CA THR A 30 15.64 -10.13 -0.71
C THR A 30 16.18 -9.68 -2.06
N HIS A 31 16.76 -8.49 -2.12
CA HIS A 31 17.38 -7.98 -3.35
C HIS A 31 18.87 -8.38 -3.41
N ARG A 32 19.39 -8.64 -4.62
CA ARG A 32 20.80 -9.03 -4.82
C ARG A 32 21.77 -7.88 -4.54
N GLU A 33 21.37 -6.67 -4.90
CA GLU A 33 22.10 -5.46 -4.57
C GLU A 33 21.88 -5.09 -3.10
N HIS A 34 22.97 -4.97 -2.35
CA HIS A 34 22.93 -4.73 -0.91
C HIS A 34 22.17 -3.44 -0.54
N LYS A 35 22.39 -2.32 -1.26
CA LYS A 35 21.72 -1.04 -0.98
C LYS A 35 20.21 -1.16 -1.09
N ARG A 36 19.71 -1.71 -2.20
CA ARG A 36 18.28 -1.98 -2.42
C ARG A 36 17.71 -2.94 -1.39
N ASN A 37 18.49 -3.93 -0.95
CA ASN A 37 18.05 -4.83 0.12
C ASN A 37 17.90 -4.08 1.45
N GLN A 38 18.82 -3.18 1.80
CA GLN A 38 18.73 -2.35 3.00
C GLN A 38 17.51 -1.43 2.98
N GLU A 39 17.11 -0.91 1.82
CA GLU A 39 15.89 -0.11 1.68
C GLU A 39 14.62 -0.92 1.99
N ILE A 40 14.52 -2.16 1.49
CA ILE A 40 13.40 -3.06 1.79
C ILE A 40 13.36 -3.41 3.29
N LEU A 41 14.52 -3.72 3.88
CA LEU A 41 14.64 -3.99 5.32
C LEU A 41 14.26 -2.76 6.16
N HIS A 42 14.65 -1.57 5.70
CA HIS A 42 14.27 -0.31 6.33
C HIS A 42 12.76 -0.14 6.34
N CYS A 43 12.08 -0.34 5.21
CA CYS A 43 10.62 -0.23 5.12
C CYS A 43 9.89 -1.20 6.07
N LEU A 44 10.32 -2.47 6.12
CA LEU A 44 9.75 -3.43 7.06
C LEU A 44 9.95 -2.99 8.52
N LYS A 45 11.14 -2.51 8.90
CA LYS A 45 11.41 -1.97 10.24
C LYS A 45 10.53 -0.77 10.57
N ARG A 46 10.32 0.14 9.62
CA ARG A 46 9.41 1.30 9.77
C ARG A 46 7.97 0.85 9.98
N HIS A 47 7.50 -0.18 9.28
CA HIS A 47 6.17 -0.74 9.49
C HIS A 47 6.02 -1.34 10.89
N VAL A 48 6.99 -2.14 11.35
CA VAL A 48 6.97 -2.72 12.71
C VAL A 48 6.88 -1.62 13.77
N GLY A 49 7.68 -0.56 13.62
CA GLY A 49 7.72 0.58 14.54
C GLY A 49 6.51 1.53 14.47
N ASN A 50 5.64 1.43 13.46
CA ASN A 50 4.48 2.30 13.33
C ASN A 50 3.35 1.81 14.27
N PRO A 51 2.92 2.61 15.26
CA PRO A 51 1.90 2.19 16.23
C PRO A 51 0.50 2.02 15.61
N MET A 52 0.25 2.62 14.44
CA MET A 52 -1.04 2.51 13.77
C MET A 52 -1.20 1.20 13.02
N ILE A 53 -0.10 0.51 12.68
CA ILE A 53 -0.12 -0.79 12.00
C ILE A 53 -0.30 -1.90 13.04
N SER A 54 -1.43 -2.60 12.93
CA SER A 54 -1.79 -3.71 13.81
C SER A 54 -1.06 -4.99 13.42
N ARG A 55 -1.08 -5.36 12.13
CA ARG A 55 -0.38 -6.53 11.59
C ARG A 55 0.19 -6.26 10.21
N ILE A 56 1.26 -6.98 9.88
CA ILE A 56 1.99 -6.93 8.61
C ILE A 56 1.92 -8.33 8.01
N HIS A 57 1.23 -8.47 6.88
CA HIS A 57 0.98 -9.74 6.21
C HIS A 57 1.88 -9.82 4.98
N LEU A 58 2.88 -10.70 5.05
CA LEU A 58 3.83 -10.95 3.97
C LEU A 58 3.36 -12.17 3.16
N ILE A 59 2.78 -11.92 1.98
CA ILE A 59 2.32 -12.96 1.05
C ILE A 59 3.48 -13.26 0.10
N ASN A 60 4.23 -14.30 0.41
CA ASN A 60 5.56 -14.55 -0.15
C ASN A 60 5.66 -15.85 -0.94
N GLU A 61 6.69 -15.95 -1.76
CA GLU A 61 7.04 -17.18 -2.51
C GLU A 61 7.72 -18.24 -1.62
N ARG A 62 8.20 -17.81 -0.44
CA ARG A 62 8.78 -18.65 0.62
C ARG A 62 8.68 -17.92 1.96
N LEU A 63 8.91 -18.65 3.05
CA LEU A 63 9.12 -18.03 4.35
C LEU A 63 10.56 -17.50 4.46
N PHE A 64 10.72 -16.36 5.14
CA PHE A 64 12.00 -15.74 5.44
C PHE A 64 12.31 -15.92 6.92
N SER A 65 13.59 -16.16 7.26
CA SER A 65 14.02 -16.18 8.65
C SER A 65 14.01 -14.77 9.26
N PRO A 66 14.03 -14.64 10.60
CA PRO A 66 14.20 -13.33 11.25
C PRO A 66 15.46 -12.59 10.81
N SER A 67 16.55 -13.33 10.52
CA SER A 67 17.80 -12.74 10.00
C SER A 67 17.64 -12.16 8.61
N GLU A 68 16.88 -12.82 7.72
CA GLU A 68 16.58 -12.32 6.38
C GLU A 68 15.60 -11.13 6.40
N LEU A 69 14.66 -11.12 7.33
CA LEU A 69 13.75 -9.98 7.57
C LEU A 69 14.46 -8.79 8.24
N GLY A 70 15.61 -9.02 8.87
CA GLY A 70 16.38 -8.02 9.60
C GLY A 70 15.69 -7.47 10.85
N ILE A 71 14.55 -8.06 11.25
CA ILE A 71 13.79 -7.75 12.45
C ILE A 71 12.89 -8.94 12.82
N GLU A 72 12.71 -9.16 14.11
CA GLU A 72 11.73 -10.11 14.65
C GLU A 72 10.60 -9.31 15.31
N SER A 73 9.35 -9.64 15.00
CA SER A 73 8.18 -9.00 15.58
C SER A 73 6.93 -9.87 15.45
N ASP A 74 6.10 -9.88 16.48
CA ASP A 74 4.78 -10.50 16.49
C ASP A 74 3.79 -9.84 15.50
N LYS A 75 4.07 -8.62 15.04
CA LYS A 75 3.28 -7.96 14.00
C LYS A 75 3.39 -8.68 12.65
N ILE A 76 4.49 -9.39 12.40
CA ILE A 76 4.78 -9.98 11.09
C ILE A 76 4.15 -11.37 10.98
N ILE A 77 3.29 -11.55 9.99
CA ILE A 77 2.66 -12.81 9.63
C ILE A 77 3.10 -13.15 8.21
N GLN A 78 3.70 -14.32 8.01
CA GLN A 78 4.16 -14.77 6.70
C GLN A 78 3.23 -15.86 6.15
N THR A 79 2.88 -15.76 4.88
CA THR A 79 2.14 -16.79 4.14
C THR A 79 2.96 -17.20 2.92
N ASN A 80 3.21 -18.50 2.76
CA ASN A 80 3.92 -19.01 1.60
C ASN A 80 2.93 -19.47 0.53
N ILE A 81 2.86 -18.74 -0.58
CA ILE A 81 2.03 -19.07 -1.75
C ILE A 81 2.83 -19.67 -2.91
N GLN A 82 4.15 -19.90 -2.74
CA GLN A 82 5.05 -20.60 -3.68
C GLN A 82 5.21 -19.97 -5.08
N ARG A 83 4.63 -18.80 -5.31
CA ARG A 83 4.74 -18.02 -6.55
C ARG A 83 4.60 -16.54 -6.25
N ARG A 84 4.98 -15.68 -7.19
CA ARG A 84 4.71 -14.25 -7.11
C ARG A 84 3.20 -14.00 -6.93
N ALA A 85 2.87 -13.14 -5.97
CA ALA A 85 1.51 -12.74 -5.67
C ALA A 85 0.88 -11.96 -6.83
N GLU A 86 -0.39 -12.19 -7.03
CA GLU A 86 -1.31 -11.39 -7.83
C GLU A 86 -2.18 -10.54 -6.90
N TYR A 87 -2.79 -9.47 -7.43
CA TYR A 87 -3.75 -8.68 -6.64
C TYR A 87 -4.93 -9.52 -6.12
N ARG A 88 -5.37 -10.50 -6.91
CA ARG A 88 -6.38 -11.49 -6.47
C ARG A 88 -5.98 -12.18 -5.17
N ASP A 89 -4.72 -12.62 -5.04
CA ASP A 89 -4.27 -13.40 -3.88
C ASP A 89 -4.40 -12.59 -2.59
N ILE A 90 -4.16 -11.27 -2.66
CA ILE A 90 -4.34 -10.37 -1.51
C ILE A 90 -5.81 -10.30 -1.10
N PHE A 91 -6.73 -10.14 -2.05
CA PHE A 91 -8.18 -10.10 -1.76
C PHE A 91 -8.71 -11.44 -1.25
N GLU A 92 -8.19 -12.56 -1.75
CA GLU A 92 -8.51 -13.91 -1.26
C GLU A 92 -7.97 -14.11 0.17
N TYR A 93 -6.72 -13.73 0.41
CA TYR A 93 -6.10 -13.79 1.73
C TYR A 93 -6.88 -12.98 2.78
N VAL A 94 -7.37 -11.79 2.44
CA VAL A 94 -8.18 -10.95 3.35
C VAL A 94 -9.44 -11.69 3.81
N ASP A 95 -10.11 -12.43 2.92
CA ASP A 95 -11.28 -13.24 3.27
C ASP A 95 -10.90 -14.48 4.08
N GLU A 96 -9.91 -15.23 3.61
CA GLU A 96 -9.50 -16.51 4.19
C GLU A 96 -8.95 -16.35 5.60
N ALA A 97 -8.16 -15.31 5.84
CA ALA A 97 -7.67 -14.95 7.16
C ALA A 97 -8.70 -14.19 8.01
N GLY A 98 -9.88 -13.88 7.47
CA GLY A 98 -10.95 -13.18 8.17
C GLY A 98 -10.57 -11.76 8.61
N LEU A 99 -9.73 -11.06 7.82
CA LEU A 99 -9.25 -9.73 8.19
C LEU A 99 -10.41 -8.73 8.21
N ARG A 100 -10.47 -7.96 9.28
CA ARG A 100 -11.42 -6.85 9.48
C ARG A 100 -10.63 -5.56 9.65
N GLY A 101 -11.09 -4.47 9.04
CA GLY A 101 -10.53 -3.14 9.17
C GLY A 101 -9.91 -2.59 7.88
N TYR A 102 -8.91 -1.74 8.03
CA TYR A 102 -8.24 -1.09 6.90
C TYR A 102 -7.19 -2.02 6.30
N ILE A 103 -7.24 -2.21 4.99
CA ILE A 103 -6.28 -3.01 4.23
C ILE A 103 -5.41 -2.05 3.40
N VAL A 104 -4.11 -2.04 3.69
CA VAL A 104 -3.09 -1.25 3.00
C VAL A 104 -2.21 -2.18 2.20
N MET A 105 -2.28 -2.13 0.88
CA MET A 105 -1.41 -2.86 -0.03
C MET A 105 -0.29 -1.93 -0.51
N CYS A 106 0.97 -2.34 -0.48
CA CYS A 106 2.07 -1.49 -0.95
C CYS A 106 3.25 -2.28 -1.53
N ASN A 107 4.11 -1.63 -2.30
CA ASN A 107 5.40 -2.23 -2.70
C ASN A 107 6.34 -2.39 -1.48
N ALA A 108 7.29 -3.33 -1.57
CA ALA A 108 8.16 -3.69 -0.43
C ALA A 108 9.16 -2.60 -0.03
N ASP A 109 9.44 -1.67 -0.93
CA ASP A 109 10.27 -0.49 -0.73
C ASP A 109 9.44 0.77 -0.42
N ILE A 110 8.17 0.60 0.00
CA ILE A 110 7.34 1.69 0.51
C ILE A 110 7.17 1.58 2.04
N PHE A 111 7.19 2.73 2.72
CA PHE A 111 6.76 2.83 4.11
C PHE A 111 5.77 3.96 4.37
N MET A 112 5.00 3.86 5.45
CA MET A 112 4.01 4.86 5.89
C MET A 112 4.45 5.56 7.18
N ASP A 113 4.06 6.83 7.34
CA ASP A 113 4.30 7.61 8.56
C ASP A 113 3.06 7.68 9.48
N SER A 114 3.05 8.64 10.41
CA SER A 114 1.95 8.85 11.35
C SER A 114 0.67 9.39 10.71
N THR A 115 0.71 9.89 9.47
CA THR A 115 -0.50 10.33 8.74
C THR A 115 -1.43 9.16 8.43
N LEU A 116 -0.98 7.91 8.58
CA LEU A 116 -1.83 6.72 8.51
C LEU A 116 -3.02 6.79 9.50
N ALA A 117 -2.89 7.51 10.60
CA ALA A 117 -3.97 7.76 11.56
C ALA A 117 -5.19 8.47 10.93
N ASN A 118 -5.01 9.18 9.81
CA ASN A 118 -6.12 9.83 9.09
C ASN A 118 -7.12 8.82 8.52
N LEU A 119 -6.75 7.53 8.39
CA LEU A 119 -7.69 6.47 8.01
C LEU A 119 -8.88 6.38 8.96
N PHE A 120 -8.66 6.56 10.26
CA PHE A 120 -9.70 6.46 11.27
C PHE A 120 -10.80 7.50 11.07
N GLN A 121 -10.45 8.67 10.53
CA GLN A 121 -11.41 9.75 10.23
C GLN A 121 -11.81 9.81 8.76
N SER A 122 -11.24 8.97 7.89
CA SER A 122 -11.46 9.06 6.44
C SER A 122 -12.86 8.68 5.97
N GLY A 123 -13.61 7.92 6.78
CA GLY A 123 -14.95 7.45 6.41
C GLY A 123 -14.99 6.30 5.41
N ILE A 124 -13.85 5.74 4.98
CA ILE A 124 -13.83 4.64 3.98
C ILE A 124 -14.32 3.30 4.56
N HIS A 125 -14.55 3.21 5.87
CA HIS A 125 -15.17 2.05 6.50
C HIS A 125 -16.67 1.92 6.19
N VAL A 126 -17.33 3.05 5.85
CA VAL A 126 -18.74 3.10 5.42
C VAL A 126 -18.92 3.50 3.95
N ASN A 127 -17.91 4.12 3.33
CA ASN A 127 -17.95 4.50 1.93
C ASN A 127 -17.04 3.60 1.10
N LYS A 128 -17.53 3.14 -0.06
CA LYS A 128 -16.76 2.29 -0.99
C LYS A 128 -15.71 3.11 -1.75
N VAL A 129 -14.66 3.49 -1.04
CA VAL A 129 -13.54 4.32 -1.52
C VAL A 129 -12.26 3.48 -1.48
N ALA A 130 -11.42 3.63 -2.50
CA ALA A 130 -10.07 3.09 -2.51
C ALA A 130 -9.07 4.23 -2.73
N TYR A 131 -8.11 4.38 -1.82
CA TYR A 131 -7.00 5.26 -2.06
C TYR A 131 -5.99 4.58 -2.99
N ALA A 132 -5.61 5.22 -4.08
CA ALA A 132 -4.51 4.83 -4.96
C ALA A 132 -3.44 5.93 -4.85
N GLN A 133 -2.56 5.77 -3.86
CA GLN A 133 -1.66 6.82 -3.40
C GLN A 133 -0.41 6.91 -4.28
N LEU A 134 -0.15 8.13 -4.73
CA LEU A 134 1.20 8.55 -5.10
C LEU A 134 2.05 8.64 -3.84
N ARG A 135 3.36 8.48 -4.01
CA ARG A 135 4.35 8.44 -2.93
C ARG A 135 5.31 9.62 -2.97
N PHE A 136 5.92 9.88 -1.82
CA PHE A 136 7.03 10.81 -1.65
C PHE A 136 8.35 10.07 -1.85
N GLU A 137 9.34 10.75 -2.41
CA GLU A 137 10.71 10.22 -2.51
C GLU A 137 11.43 10.41 -1.19
N TYR A 138 11.90 9.33 -0.56
CA TYR A 138 12.57 9.38 0.73
C TYR A 138 14.03 9.85 0.59
N THR A 139 14.20 11.15 0.36
CA THR A 139 15.51 11.79 0.16
C THR A 139 16.09 12.43 1.42
N SER A 140 15.33 12.44 2.54
CA SER A 140 15.74 13.03 3.80
C SER A 140 15.14 12.29 4.99
N GLN A 141 15.94 12.10 6.05
CA GLN A 141 15.44 11.59 7.34
C GLN A 141 14.36 12.52 7.95
N THR A 142 14.37 13.81 7.60
CA THR A 142 13.27 14.72 7.92
C THR A 142 12.15 14.55 6.89
N LEU A 143 11.15 13.73 7.19
CA LEU A 143 10.06 13.37 6.27
C LEU A 143 9.31 14.56 5.65
N GLY A 144 9.23 15.70 6.36
CA GLY A 144 8.62 16.93 5.84
C GLY A 144 9.39 17.61 4.70
N LYS A 145 10.65 17.22 4.47
CA LYS A 145 11.49 17.70 3.35
C LYS A 145 11.42 16.81 2.11
N CYS A 146 10.83 15.62 2.23
CA CYS A 146 10.65 14.71 1.10
C CYS A 146 9.62 15.31 0.12
N LEU A 147 9.88 15.15 -1.18
CA LEU A 147 9.03 15.71 -2.23
C LEU A 147 8.14 14.64 -2.83
N LEU A 148 6.96 15.04 -3.30
CA LEU A 148 6.05 14.15 -4.00
C LEU A 148 6.70 13.69 -5.32
N HIS A 149 6.54 12.44 -5.71
CA HIS A 149 7.17 11.96 -6.92
C HIS A 149 6.71 12.71 -8.18
N GLY A 150 7.68 13.20 -8.96
CA GLY A 150 7.44 14.00 -10.18
C GLY A 150 7.23 15.50 -9.94
N ASP A 151 7.27 15.95 -8.68
CA ASP A 151 7.17 17.36 -8.30
C ASP A 151 8.43 18.15 -8.73
N ASP A 152 9.59 17.48 -8.79
CA ASP A 152 10.88 18.02 -9.23
C ASP A 152 10.89 18.49 -10.71
N LYS A 153 10.14 17.82 -11.59
CA LYS A 153 10.14 18.08 -13.04
C LYS A 153 8.91 18.85 -13.53
N THR A 154 7.75 18.70 -12.89
CA THR A 154 6.47 19.23 -13.43
C THR A 154 5.61 19.96 -12.42
N ARG A 155 5.97 19.95 -11.12
CA ARG A 155 5.17 20.48 -10.01
C ARG A 155 3.72 19.98 -9.94
N ARG A 156 3.42 18.83 -10.56
CA ARG A 156 2.05 18.28 -10.66
C ARG A 156 1.92 16.85 -10.16
N GLY A 157 3.03 16.23 -9.75
CA GLY A 157 3.08 14.81 -9.38
C GLY A 157 2.78 13.89 -10.58
N ARG A 158 3.30 12.65 -10.57
CA ARG A 158 2.93 11.66 -11.60
C ARG A 158 1.65 10.93 -11.21
N CYS A 159 0.63 11.00 -12.06
CA CYS A 159 -0.64 10.30 -11.83
C CYS A 159 -0.64 8.82 -12.26
N ASP A 160 0.48 8.30 -12.76
CA ASP A 160 0.61 6.97 -13.36
C ASP A 160 1.60 6.05 -12.62
N SER A 161 1.89 6.35 -11.37
CA SER A 161 2.97 5.71 -10.59
C SER A 161 2.58 5.61 -9.11
N GLN A 162 1.43 4.99 -8.85
CA GLN A 162 0.96 4.68 -7.51
C GLN A 162 1.63 3.41 -6.99
N ASP A 163 2.04 3.42 -5.73
CA ASP A 163 2.71 2.27 -5.09
C ASP A 163 2.00 1.79 -3.82
N THR A 164 0.85 2.40 -3.49
CA THR A 164 0.07 2.05 -2.31
C THR A 164 -1.42 2.17 -2.55
N TRP A 165 -2.17 1.15 -2.13
CA TRP A 165 -3.61 1.06 -2.27
C TRP A 165 -4.25 0.80 -0.92
N VAL A 166 -5.26 1.59 -0.55
CA VAL A 166 -5.92 1.46 0.75
C VAL A 166 -7.42 1.39 0.60
N TYR A 167 -8.05 0.38 1.21
CA TYR A 167 -9.50 0.23 1.24
C TYR A 167 -9.92 -0.39 2.59
N HIS A 168 -11.22 -0.45 2.87
CA HIS A 168 -11.73 -1.13 4.05
C HIS A 168 -12.23 -2.53 3.70
N SER A 169 -11.95 -3.53 4.55
CA SER A 169 -12.36 -4.94 4.36
C SER A 169 -13.87 -5.13 4.14
N ASN A 170 -14.69 -4.19 4.62
CA ASN A 170 -16.15 -4.15 4.36
C ASN A 170 -16.49 -4.14 2.86
N PHE A 171 -15.56 -3.65 2.03
CA PHE A 171 -15.70 -3.54 0.59
C PHE A 171 -14.76 -4.47 -0.18
N ASN A 172 -14.17 -5.49 0.47
CA ASN A 172 -13.29 -6.45 -0.20
C ASN A 172 -13.97 -6.99 -1.48
N PRO A 173 -13.33 -6.93 -2.67
CA PRO A 173 -13.96 -7.36 -3.92
C PRO A 173 -14.54 -8.78 -3.81
N SER A 174 -15.71 -9.06 -4.37
CA SER A 174 -16.32 -10.40 -4.28
C SER A 174 -15.51 -11.46 -5.04
N ARG A 175 -15.74 -12.76 -4.74
CA ARG A 175 -15.10 -13.87 -5.48
C ARG A 175 -15.26 -13.77 -7.00
N GLN A 176 -16.40 -13.26 -7.49
CA GLN A 176 -16.62 -13.06 -8.92
C GLN A 176 -15.79 -11.89 -9.46
N GLN A 177 -15.73 -10.76 -8.73
CA GLN A 177 -14.95 -9.58 -9.11
C GLN A 177 -13.44 -9.87 -9.12
N ARG A 178 -12.95 -10.66 -8.16
CA ARG A 178 -11.53 -11.03 -8.01
C ARG A 178 -10.91 -11.66 -9.25
N LYS A 179 -11.71 -12.32 -10.10
CA LYS A 179 -11.25 -12.91 -11.37
C LYS A 179 -10.60 -11.89 -12.32
N ALA A 180 -10.98 -10.61 -12.21
CA ALA A 180 -10.37 -9.54 -13.00
C ALA A 180 -8.96 -9.14 -12.51
N PHE A 181 -8.60 -9.52 -11.29
CA PHE A 181 -7.36 -9.14 -10.60
C PHE A 181 -6.24 -10.19 -10.70
N ASN A 182 -6.32 -11.07 -11.70
CA ASN A 182 -5.34 -12.11 -12.00
C ASN A 182 -4.13 -11.53 -12.75
N PHE A 183 -3.39 -10.65 -12.08
CA PHE A 183 -2.13 -10.10 -12.60
C PHE A 183 -1.19 -9.79 -11.44
N GLN A 184 0.11 -9.89 -11.73
CA GLN A 184 1.15 -9.83 -10.72
C GLN A 184 1.17 -8.49 -9.98
N PHE A 185 1.32 -8.58 -8.67
CA PHE A 185 1.53 -7.46 -7.77
C PHE A 185 2.94 -6.88 -7.95
N GLY A 186 3.07 -5.55 -7.86
CA GLY A 186 4.35 -4.85 -7.97
C GLY A 186 5.10 -5.11 -9.29
N ARG A 187 4.41 -5.09 -10.43
CA ARG A 187 5.02 -5.13 -11.77
C ARG A 187 4.74 -3.83 -12.51
N LEU A 188 5.67 -3.43 -13.37
CA LEU A 188 5.52 -2.26 -14.24
C LEU A 188 4.18 -2.27 -14.99
N GLY A 189 3.45 -1.16 -14.91
CA GLY A 189 2.15 -0.97 -15.56
C GLY A 189 0.95 -1.57 -14.80
N CYS A 190 1.17 -2.20 -13.64
CA CYS A 190 0.07 -2.77 -12.86
C CYS A 190 -0.80 -1.69 -12.19
N ASP A 191 -0.23 -0.54 -11.88
CA ASP A 191 -0.81 0.52 -11.02
C ASP A 191 -2.06 1.15 -11.66
N ASN A 192 -1.97 1.50 -12.95
CA ASN A 192 -3.11 2.00 -13.71
C ASN A 192 -4.19 0.93 -13.89
N LYS A 193 -3.80 -0.33 -14.04
CA LYS A 193 -4.74 -1.45 -14.20
C LYS A 193 -5.53 -1.71 -12.93
N ILE A 194 -4.88 -1.75 -11.77
CA ILE A 194 -5.58 -1.94 -10.48
C ILE A 194 -6.53 -0.77 -10.21
N ALA A 195 -6.10 0.47 -10.42
CA ALA A 195 -6.94 1.65 -10.25
C ALA A 195 -8.19 1.60 -11.17
N TYR A 196 -7.99 1.28 -12.45
CA TYR A 196 -9.08 1.12 -13.40
C TYR A 196 -10.06 0.02 -12.99
N LEU A 197 -9.57 -1.16 -12.60
CA LEU A 197 -10.43 -2.27 -12.21
C LEU A 197 -11.21 -2.00 -10.93
N LEU A 198 -10.61 -1.32 -9.94
CA LEU A 198 -11.31 -0.86 -8.74
C LEU A 198 -12.45 0.10 -9.10
N ALA A 199 -12.22 1.05 -10.01
CA ALA A 199 -13.26 1.96 -10.49
C ALA A 199 -14.40 1.20 -11.21
N VAL A 200 -14.05 0.22 -12.07
CA VAL A 200 -15.03 -0.63 -12.78
C VAL A 200 -15.93 -1.41 -11.81
N ILE A 201 -15.41 -1.89 -10.69
CA ILE A 201 -16.21 -2.60 -9.67
C ILE A 201 -16.89 -1.65 -8.66
N GLY A 202 -16.87 -0.34 -8.93
CA GLY A 202 -17.64 0.68 -8.21
C GLY A 202 -16.95 1.30 -7.00
N PHE A 203 -15.61 1.24 -6.90
CA PHE A 203 -14.89 2.09 -5.94
C PHE A 203 -14.78 3.53 -6.45
N ASP A 204 -14.95 4.48 -5.54
CA ASP A 204 -14.44 5.84 -5.75
C ASP A 204 -12.92 5.84 -5.49
N VAL A 205 -12.15 5.88 -6.59
CA VAL A 205 -10.68 5.80 -6.54
C VAL A 205 -10.08 7.19 -6.38
N ARG A 206 -9.33 7.39 -5.29
CA ARG A 206 -8.77 8.70 -4.90
C ARG A 206 -7.26 8.63 -4.72
N ASN A 207 -6.55 9.62 -5.24
CA ASN A 207 -5.14 9.85 -4.97
C ASN A 207 -5.02 11.08 -4.07
N GLU A 208 -4.69 10.88 -2.80
CA GLU A 208 -4.61 11.94 -1.79
C GLU A 208 -3.30 11.82 -1.00
N PRO A 209 -2.15 12.06 -1.65
CA PRO A 209 -0.84 11.70 -1.09
C PRO A 209 -0.51 12.53 0.16
N TYR A 210 -1.10 13.71 0.30
CA TYR A 210 -0.93 14.55 1.50
C TYR A 210 -1.83 14.13 2.67
N LEU A 211 -2.90 13.36 2.41
CA LEU A 211 -3.78 12.83 3.45
C LEU A 211 -3.15 11.60 4.10
N ILE A 212 -2.63 10.66 3.29
CA ILE A 212 -1.93 9.47 3.76
C ILE A 212 -0.62 9.41 3.01
N LYS A 213 0.46 9.79 3.70
CA LYS A 213 1.79 9.85 3.12
C LYS A 213 2.43 8.47 3.11
N THR A 214 2.91 8.11 1.94
CA THR A 214 3.73 6.93 1.69
C THR A 214 5.06 7.37 1.11
N TYR A 215 6.12 6.63 1.40
CA TYR A 215 7.49 7.03 1.10
C TYR A 215 8.21 5.91 0.37
N HIS A 216 8.78 6.21 -0.78
CA HIS A 216 9.62 5.30 -1.54
C HIS A 216 11.06 5.37 -1.06
N ALA A 217 11.53 4.28 -0.47
CA ALA A 217 12.93 4.10 -0.15
C ALA A 217 13.69 3.68 -1.42
N HIS A 218 14.05 4.66 -2.24
CA HIS A 218 14.93 4.52 -3.39
C HIS A 218 15.99 5.60 -3.32
N ASP A 219 17.27 5.19 -3.30
CA ASP A 219 18.39 6.06 -2.98
C ASP A 219 18.25 6.75 -1.62
N ALA A 220 17.76 5.98 -0.64
CA ALA A 220 17.55 6.47 0.72
C ALA A 220 18.83 7.14 1.28
N PRO A 221 18.70 8.26 2.02
CA PRO A 221 19.85 8.92 2.63
C PRO A 221 20.56 7.96 3.59
N ALA A 222 21.89 8.08 3.65
CA ALA A 222 22.71 7.34 4.60
C ALA A 222 22.31 7.61 6.06
#